data_AF-A0AAW4P7P5-F1
#
_entry.id   AF-A0AAW4P7P5-F1
#
_cell.length_a   1.000
_cell.length_b   1.000
_cell.length_c   1.000
_cell.angle_alpha   90.00
_cell.angle_beta   90.00
_cell.angle_gamma   90.00
#
_symmetry.space_group_name_H-M   'P 1'
#
loop_
_entity.id
_entity.type
_entity.pdbx_description
1 polymer ?
#
loop_
_entity_poly.entity_id
_entity_poly.type
_entity_poly.pdbx_seq_one_letter_code
_entity_poly.pdbx_strand_id
1 'polypeptide(L)'
;MDDKSSIGGDLDSSRRTFLRLVAATGALAGTSATALAQTQPISLDGSRDGWVGRSPASISGTQNPTLQLRAGETYTLTWTNIDGRPHNFVITDGSGSEIFRTDILMTEGETQTVEIEATEAMQTYYCEVHPNSMRGTISTGNSGGNSALQVSEAFSAGRLSGTQERPDPVETAAAGATLLGLDQDGTELHYSLLVADIDAATQAHIHLGAADENGPPVAFLFGAQDEQGAFTGPLDSGISGTGVFGRGSITDENLVGPLAGESLDALLSRLRDGTAYVNVHTEQNPAGEIRGQIQSADSVRVALREQVDASLSTGQGLTTTTQATLDVSAGGQQAAPNAGQSGSRSGAIDISYEGTVGPGNRITITATIDGDPVTNADVYVKDGNGDRRLVGQTDQDGQFVVVVPATGDKAGELNVQVRKGELEGELEVENGR
;
A
#
# COMPACT_ATOMS: atom_id res chain seq x y z
N MET A 1 -49.12 -24.85 -48.81
CA MET A 1 -50.27 -24.30 -48.07
C MET A 1 -50.04 -24.64 -46.61
N ASP A 2 -48.89 -24.22 -46.05
CA ASP A 2 -48.58 -22.89 -45.45
C ASP A 2 -48.82 -23.00 -43.93
N ASP A 3 -47.80 -23.13 -43.09
CA ASP A 3 -46.97 -22.05 -42.51
C ASP A 3 -47.80 -20.93 -41.85
N LYS A 4 -47.85 -20.88 -40.50
CA LYS A 4 -47.22 -19.82 -39.69
C LYS A 4 -47.56 -19.85 -38.19
N SER A 5 -46.60 -19.33 -37.46
CA SER A 5 -46.35 -19.16 -36.02
C SER A 5 -47.21 -18.13 -35.26
N SER A 6 -47.26 -18.28 -33.93
CA SER A 6 -47.28 -17.21 -32.91
C SER A 6 -46.65 -17.79 -31.62
N ILE A 7 -45.40 -17.50 -31.22
CA ILE A 7 -44.84 -16.30 -30.55
C ILE A 7 -45.50 -15.97 -29.19
N GLY A 8 -44.65 -15.93 -28.15
CA GLY A 8 -44.84 -15.32 -26.82
C GLY A 8 -44.58 -16.33 -25.71
N GLY A 9 -43.41 -16.45 -25.07
CA GLY A 9 -42.48 -15.41 -24.65
C GLY A 9 -42.76 -15.08 -23.18
N ASP A 10 -42.50 -16.01 -22.26
CA ASP A 10 -42.43 -15.70 -20.83
C ASP A 10 -40.96 -15.45 -20.52
N LEU A 11 -40.57 -14.19 -20.75
CA LEU A 11 -39.28 -13.66 -20.38
C LEU A 11 -39.19 -13.69 -18.85
N ASP A 12 -38.21 -14.44 -18.38
CA ASP A 12 -37.58 -14.30 -17.08
C ASP A 12 -37.58 -12.82 -16.65
N SER A 13 -38.42 -12.51 -15.67
CA SER A 13 -38.60 -11.16 -15.16
C SER A 13 -37.39 -10.82 -14.29
N SER A 14 -36.26 -10.45 -14.90
CA SER A 14 -35.23 -9.68 -14.18
C SER A 14 -35.87 -8.41 -13.65
N ARG A 15 -36.16 -8.38 -12.34
CA ARG A 15 -36.66 -7.18 -11.67
C ARG A 15 -35.52 -6.17 -11.59
N ARG A 16 -35.49 -5.22 -12.53
CA ARG A 16 -34.59 -4.06 -12.45
C ARG A 16 -35.16 -3.05 -11.46
N THR A 17 -34.72 -3.13 -10.21
CA THR A 17 -35.01 -2.10 -9.19
C THR A 17 -34.00 -0.97 -9.35
N PHE A 18 -34.49 0.27 -9.49
CA PHE A 18 -33.67 1.48 -9.62
C PHE A 18 -33.91 2.38 -8.41
N LEU A 19 -32.87 2.58 -7.59
CA LEU A 19 -32.89 3.46 -6.41
C LEU A 19 -32.04 4.71 -6.69
N ARG A 20 -32.59 5.90 -6.42
CA ARG A 20 -31.91 7.20 -6.48
C ARG A 20 -31.87 7.84 -5.10
N LEU A 21 -30.69 8.25 -4.65
CA LEU A 21 -30.54 9.18 -3.54
C LEU A 21 -30.17 10.56 -4.10
N VAL A 22 -30.93 11.60 -3.78
CA VAL A 22 -30.53 13.00 -3.99
C VAL A 22 -30.46 13.63 -2.61
N ALA A 23 -29.25 13.85 -2.08
CA ALA A 23 -29.06 14.66 -0.89
C ALA A 23 -29.17 16.13 -1.28
N ALA A 24 -30.26 16.79 -0.89
CA ALA A 24 -30.43 18.22 -1.13
C ALA A 24 -29.81 19.04 0.01
N THR A 25 -28.82 19.89 -0.32
CA THR A 25 -28.77 21.30 0.12
C THR A 25 -27.77 22.11 -0.71
N GLY A 26 -28.28 23.05 -1.52
CA GLY A 26 -27.51 24.16 -2.11
C GLY A 26 -27.64 24.32 -3.63
N ALA A 27 -28.70 24.99 -4.09
CA ALA A 27 -28.82 25.37 -5.50
C ALA A 27 -28.03 26.65 -5.80
N LEU A 28 -27.14 26.64 -6.79
CA LEU A 28 -26.99 27.75 -7.74
C LEU A 28 -26.63 27.21 -9.14
N ALA A 29 -27.33 27.76 -10.12
CA ALA A 29 -27.32 27.38 -11.53
C ALA A 29 -25.99 27.64 -12.23
N GLY A 30 -25.58 26.68 -13.07
CA GLY A 30 -24.51 26.84 -14.03
C GLY A 30 -24.60 25.73 -15.07
N THR A 31 -25.38 25.93 -16.13
CA THR A 31 -25.35 25.07 -17.32
C THR A 31 -24.00 25.27 -18.02
N SER A 32 -23.03 24.43 -17.71
CA SER A 32 -21.79 24.30 -18.47
C SER A 32 -21.79 22.93 -19.15
N ALA A 33 -21.76 22.94 -20.47
CA ALA A 33 -21.81 21.79 -21.36
C ALA A 33 -20.51 20.95 -21.37
N THR A 34 -19.90 20.74 -20.20
CA THR A 34 -18.70 19.90 -20.00
C THR A 34 -18.97 18.62 -19.21
N ALA A 35 -20.21 18.33 -18.83
CA ALA A 35 -20.61 17.14 -18.06
C ALA A 35 -20.72 15.82 -18.88
N LEU A 36 -19.81 15.54 -19.81
CA LEU A 36 -19.83 14.31 -20.61
C LEU A 36 -18.43 13.67 -20.81
N ALA A 37 -17.60 13.65 -19.77
CA ALA A 37 -16.58 12.60 -19.65
C ALA A 37 -17.25 11.44 -18.89
N GLN A 38 -17.78 10.46 -19.62
CA GLN A 38 -18.59 9.36 -19.06
C GLN A 38 -17.82 8.52 -18.03
N THR A 39 -18.29 8.54 -16.77
CA THR A 39 -18.06 7.52 -15.74
C THR A 39 -18.57 6.18 -16.28
N GLN A 40 -17.69 5.24 -16.61
CA GLN A 40 -18.14 3.92 -17.10
C GLN A 40 -18.96 3.19 -16.02
N PRO A 41 -20.06 2.51 -16.39
CA PRO A 41 -20.83 1.72 -15.43
C PRO A 41 -19.98 0.66 -14.76
N ILE A 42 -20.09 0.59 -13.43
CA ILE A 42 -19.47 -0.45 -12.63
C ILE A 42 -20.42 -1.64 -12.62
N SER A 43 -19.89 -2.83 -12.91
CA SER A 43 -20.65 -4.08 -12.94
C SER A 43 -19.92 -5.15 -12.14
N LEU A 44 -20.63 -5.80 -11.21
CA LEU A 44 -20.10 -6.87 -10.36
C LEU A 44 -21.00 -8.12 -10.42
N ASP A 45 -20.40 -9.30 -10.28
CA ASP A 45 -21.11 -10.55 -9.98
C ASP A 45 -20.92 -10.86 -8.49
N GLY A 46 -21.99 -11.13 -7.75
CA GLY A 46 -21.97 -11.45 -6.32
C GLY A 46 -22.23 -12.92 -6.06
N SER A 47 -21.32 -13.58 -5.35
CA SER A 47 -21.49 -14.91 -4.78
C SER A 47 -20.91 -14.97 -3.37
N ARG A 48 -21.17 -16.04 -2.62
CA ARG A 48 -20.54 -16.28 -1.30
C ARG A 48 -19.03 -16.23 -1.31
N ASP A 49 -18.40 -16.52 -2.45
CA ASP A 49 -16.95 -16.51 -2.56
C ASP A 49 -16.42 -15.07 -2.68
N GLY A 50 -17.23 -14.12 -3.14
CA GLY A 50 -16.85 -12.71 -3.22
C GLY A 50 -17.58 -11.92 -4.29
N TRP A 51 -17.17 -10.66 -4.47
CA TRP A 51 -17.59 -9.84 -5.60
C TRP A 51 -16.60 -10.01 -6.76
N VAL A 52 -17.03 -10.43 -7.94
CA VAL A 52 -16.16 -10.50 -9.13
C VAL A 52 -16.46 -9.32 -10.05
N GLY A 53 -15.46 -8.50 -10.34
CA GLY A 53 -15.62 -7.37 -11.24
C GLY A 53 -15.86 -7.79 -12.70
N ARG A 54 -16.75 -7.07 -13.39
CA ARG A 54 -17.12 -7.31 -14.80
C ARG A 54 -16.86 -6.13 -15.70
N SER A 55 -17.07 -4.91 -15.18
CA SER A 55 -16.83 -3.64 -15.86
C SER A 55 -16.59 -2.56 -14.82
N PRO A 56 -15.71 -1.57 -15.06
CA PRO A 56 -14.87 -1.39 -16.26
C PRO A 56 -13.78 -2.46 -16.42
N ALA A 57 -13.07 -2.45 -17.55
CA ALA A 57 -12.00 -3.42 -17.83
C ALA A 57 -10.93 -3.51 -16.75
N SER A 58 -10.70 -2.41 -16.01
CA SER A 58 -9.72 -2.33 -14.92
C SER A 58 -10.07 -3.19 -13.70
N ILE A 59 -11.31 -3.65 -13.55
CA ILE A 59 -11.73 -4.54 -12.46
C ILE A 59 -12.19 -5.91 -12.96
N SER A 60 -12.16 -6.15 -14.28
CA SER A 60 -12.75 -7.34 -14.88
C SER A 60 -11.99 -8.61 -14.48
N GLY A 61 -12.71 -9.57 -13.90
CA GLY A 61 -12.16 -10.85 -13.44
C GLY A 61 -11.49 -10.80 -12.06
N THR A 62 -11.34 -9.61 -11.47
CA THR A 62 -10.76 -9.43 -10.14
C THR A 62 -11.81 -9.73 -9.07
N GLN A 63 -11.46 -10.56 -8.09
CA GLN A 63 -12.27 -10.79 -6.90
C GLN A 63 -12.06 -9.63 -5.91
N ASN A 64 -13.14 -9.15 -5.33
CA ASN A 64 -13.21 -8.03 -4.40
C ASN A 64 -12.39 -6.79 -4.84
N PRO A 65 -12.60 -6.29 -6.07
CA PRO A 65 -11.75 -5.25 -6.65
C PRO A 65 -11.83 -3.92 -5.90
N THR A 66 -10.72 -3.19 -5.81
CA THR A 66 -10.79 -1.78 -5.41
C THR A 66 -11.58 -0.96 -6.44
N LEU A 67 -12.65 -0.30 -6.01
CA LEU A 67 -13.42 0.61 -6.86
C LEU A 67 -12.76 1.99 -6.86
N GLN A 68 -12.27 2.40 -8.03
CA GLN A 68 -11.66 3.71 -8.24
C GLN A 68 -12.73 4.73 -8.62
N LEU A 69 -13.11 5.60 -7.69
CA LEU A 69 -14.14 6.63 -7.88
C LEU A 69 -13.53 8.03 -7.79
N ARG A 70 -14.25 9.05 -8.23
CA ARG A 70 -13.87 10.47 -8.02
C ARG A 70 -14.94 11.14 -7.18
N ALA A 71 -14.55 11.77 -6.08
CA ALA A 71 -15.51 12.42 -5.19
C ALA A 71 -16.27 13.53 -5.93
N GLY A 72 -17.57 13.63 -5.66
CA GLY A 72 -18.50 14.53 -6.35
C GLY A 72 -18.98 14.04 -7.71
N GLU A 73 -18.49 12.90 -8.23
CA GLU A 73 -19.05 12.26 -9.42
C GLU A 73 -20.08 11.20 -9.06
N THR A 74 -21.11 11.07 -9.89
CA THR A 74 -22.12 10.01 -9.77
C THR A 74 -21.78 8.83 -10.66
N TYR A 75 -21.77 7.63 -10.08
CA TYR A 75 -21.50 6.38 -10.78
C TYR A 75 -22.75 5.50 -10.82
N THR A 76 -22.95 4.81 -11.94
CA THR A 76 -23.94 3.72 -12.02
C THR A 76 -23.26 2.42 -11.63
N LEU A 77 -23.66 1.85 -10.50
CA LEU A 77 -23.24 0.53 -10.03
C LEU A 77 -24.36 -0.48 -10.32
N THR A 78 -24.00 -1.58 -10.98
CA THR A 78 -24.87 -2.73 -11.20
C THR A 78 -24.23 -3.97 -10.60
N TRP A 79 -24.99 -4.77 -9.87
CA TRP A 79 -24.49 -6.06 -9.38
C TRP A 79 -25.53 -7.16 -9.59
N THR A 80 -25.06 -8.37 -9.93
CA THR A 80 -25.90 -9.54 -10.21
C THR A 80 -25.63 -10.63 -9.20
N ASN A 81 -26.67 -11.21 -8.60
CA ASN A 81 -26.57 -12.41 -7.79
C ASN A 81 -26.34 -13.62 -8.70
N ILE A 82 -25.21 -14.32 -8.56
CA ILE A 82 -24.87 -15.45 -9.45
C ILE A 82 -24.90 -16.83 -8.75
N ASP A 83 -25.31 -16.90 -7.48
CA ASP A 83 -25.34 -18.16 -6.74
C ASP A 83 -26.69 -18.45 -6.03
N GLY A 84 -27.66 -17.54 -6.15
CA GLY A 84 -28.99 -17.68 -5.60
C GLY A 84 -29.04 -17.61 -4.07
N ARG A 85 -28.00 -17.11 -3.41
CA ARG A 85 -27.96 -16.91 -1.97
C ARG A 85 -28.25 -15.44 -1.62
N PRO A 86 -28.67 -15.12 -0.39
CA PRO A 86 -29.00 -13.74 -0.04
C PRO A 86 -27.75 -12.85 -0.07
N HIS A 87 -27.78 -11.78 -0.86
CA HIS A 87 -26.70 -10.79 -0.95
C HIS A 87 -27.24 -9.37 -1.03
N ASN A 88 -26.48 -8.40 -0.55
CA ASN A 88 -26.71 -6.99 -0.80
C ASN A 88 -25.38 -6.24 -0.90
N PHE A 89 -25.43 -4.96 -1.27
CA PHE A 89 -24.26 -4.12 -1.41
C PHE A 89 -24.32 -2.95 -0.43
N VAL A 90 -23.32 -2.83 0.44
CA VAL A 90 -23.16 -1.77 1.44
C VAL A 90 -21.89 -1.00 1.17
N ILE A 91 -21.90 0.30 1.39
CA ILE A 91 -20.71 1.16 1.40
C ILE A 91 -20.57 1.78 2.79
N THR A 92 -19.36 1.77 3.33
CA THR A 92 -19.02 2.41 4.61
C THR A 92 -17.92 3.45 4.47
N ASP A 93 -17.83 4.31 5.48
CA ASP A 93 -16.68 5.16 5.67
C ASP A 93 -15.49 4.44 6.35
N GLY A 94 -14.41 5.18 6.62
CA GLY A 94 -13.21 4.67 7.28
C GLY A 94 -13.37 4.32 8.76
N SER A 95 -14.46 4.76 9.39
CA SER A 95 -14.85 4.34 10.74
C SER A 95 -15.71 3.09 10.73
N GLY A 96 -16.14 2.61 9.55
CA GLY A 96 -17.09 1.51 9.41
C GLY A 96 -18.56 1.95 9.41
N SER A 97 -18.85 3.25 9.50
CA SER A 97 -20.23 3.75 9.48
C SER A 97 -20.86 3.59 8.09
N GLU A 98 -22.09 3.07 8.03
CA GLU A 98 -22.83 2.88 6.77
C GLU A 98 -23.16 4.23 6.09
N ILE A 99 -22.74 4.37 4.84
CA ILE A 99 -23.08 5.49 3.96
C ILE A 99 -24.26 5.12 3.05
N PHE A 100 -24.28 3.87 2.59
CA PHE A 100 -25.23 3.41 1.58
C PHE A 100 -25.48 1.90 1.72
N ARG A 101 -26.71 1.46 1.44
CA ARG A 101 -27.11 0.05 1.47
C ARG A 101 -28.17 -0.23 0.41
N THR A 102 -28.06 -1.37 -0.26
CA THR A 102 -29.11 -1.90 -1.17
C THR A 102 -29.99 -2.95 -0.50
N ASP A 103 -31.15 -3.25 -1.10
CA ASP A 103 -31.99 -4.36 -0.66
C ASP A 103 -31.32 -5.71 -0.92
N ILE A 104 -31.68 -6.73 -0.14
CA ILE A 104 -31.16 -8.09 -0.32
C ILE A 104 -31.82 -8.77 -1.53
N LEU A 105 -31.02 -9.25 -2.47
CA LEU A 105 -31.47 -10.15 -3.55
C LEU A 105 -31.30 -11.60 -3.12
N MET A 106 -32.31 -12.42 -3.41
CA MET A 106 -32.34 -13.83 -3.01
C MET A 106 -32.38 -14.79 -4.22
N THR A 107 -32.54 -14.27 -5.43
CA THR A 107 -32.72 -15.08 -6.64
C THR A 107 -31.47 -15.04 -7.52
N GLU A 108 -31.03 -16.19 -8.02
CA GLU A 108 -29.95 -16.28 -9.00
C GLU A 108 -30.36 -15.55 -10.29
N GLY A 109 -29.44 -14.79 -10.87
CA GLY A 109 -29.67 -13.96 -12.05
C GLY A 109 -30.37 -12.62 -11.77
N GLU A 110 -30.79 -12.36 -10.53
CA GLU A 110 -31.38 -11.08 -10.15
C GLU A 110 -30.28 -9.99 -10.08
N THR A 111 -30.60 -8.80 -10.57
CA THR A 111 -29.67 -7.69 -10.68
C THR A 111 -30.25 -6.44 -10.01
N GLN A 112 -29.41 -5.72 -9.28
CA GLN A 112 -29.72 -4.38 -8.79
C GLN A 112 -28.82 -3.34 -9.45
N THR A 113 -29.42 -2.20 -9.82
CA THR A 113 -28.70 -1.06 -10.36
C THR A 113 -28.99 0.18 -9.51
N VAL A 114 -27.93 0.84 -9.06
CA VAL A 114 -27.99 2.02 -8.21
C VAL A 114 -27.11 3.13 -8.76
N GLU A 115 -27.52 4.37 -8.53
CA GLU A 115 -26.67 5.55 -8.75
C GLU A 115 -26.08 5.96 -7.40
N ILE A 116 -24.75 5.97 -7.29
CA ILE A 116 -24.02 6.41 -6.09
C ILE A 116 -23.25 7.68 -6.42
N GLU A 117 -23.44 8.73 -5.62
CA GLU A 117 -22.52 9.87 -5.63
C GLU A 117 -21.32 9.53 -4.76
N ALA A 118 -20.13 9.48 -5.36
CA ALA A 118 -18.92 9.18 -4.64
C ALA A 118 -18.56 10.33 -3.69
N THR A 119 -18.26 10.01 -2.44
CA THR A 119 -17.83 10.99 -1.43
C THR A 119 -16.47 10.58 -0.88
N GLU A 120 -15.66 11.55 -0.42
CA GLU A 120 -14.35 11.28 0.18
C GLU A 120 -14.43 10.36 1.42
N ALA A 121 -15.62 10.27 2.03
CA ALA A 121 -15.85 9.38 3.16
C ALA A 121 -15.88 7.91 2.73
N MET A 122 -16.28 7.56 1.50
CA MET A 122 -16.41 6.16 1.07
C MET A 122 -15.07 5.45 1.03
N GLN A 123 -14.94 4.36 1.80
CA GLN A 123 -13.68 3.62 1.90
C GLN A 123 -13.81 2.12 1.65
N THR A 124 -14.95 1.51 1.99
CA THR A 124 -15.11 0.05 1.88
C THR A 124 -16.51 -0.26 1.37
N TYR A 125 -16.64 -1.38 0.68
CA TYR A 125 -17.94 -1.95 0.33
C TYR A 125 -17.99 -3.43 0.71
N TYR A 126 -19.16 -3.91 1.10
CA TYR A 126 -19.34 -5.31 1.48
C TYR A 126 -20.78 -5.83 1.34
N CYS A 127 -20.98 -7.13 1.55
CA CYS A 127 -22.29 -7.77 1.70
C CYS A 127 -22.59 -8.06 3.18
N GLU A 128 -23.73 -7.61 3.71
CA GLU A 128 -24.08 -7.82 5.13
C GLU A 128 -24.25 -9.30 5.50
N VAL A 129 -24.66 -10.12 4.54
CA VAL A 129 -24.88 -11.56 4.76
C VAL A 129 -23.55 -12.32 4.79
N HIS A 130 -22.53 -11.83 4.08
CA HIS A 130 -21.23 -12.46 3.95
C HIS A 130 -20.09 -11.41 4.07
N PRO A 131 -19.98 -10.71 5.22
CA PRO A 131 -19.15 -9.50 5.35
C PRO A 131 -17.64 -9.76 5.29
N ASN A 132 -17.24 -11.02 5.44
CA ASN A 132 -15.84 -11.46 5.45
C ASN A 132 -15.35 -11.83 4.04
N SER A 133 -16.15 -12.52 3.23
CA SER A 133 -15.75 -12.97 1.90
C SER A 133 -16.12 -12.00 0.78
N MET A 134 -17.19 -11.22 0.95
CA MET A 134 -17.70 -10.29 -0.06
C MET A 134 -17.42 -8.85 0.34
N ARG A 135 -16.14 -8.47 0.40
CA ARG A 135 -15.68 -7.14 0.84
C ARG A 135 -14.54 -6.64 -0.04
N GLY A 136 -14.64 -5.40 -0.52
CA GLY A 136 -13.56 -4.72 -1.24
C GLY A 136 -13.42 -3.26 -0.82
N THR A 137 -12.43 -2.56 -1.36
CA THR A 137 -12.13 -1.17 -1.00
C THR A 137 -12.62 -0.17 -2.03
N ILE A 138 -12.85 1.08 -1.61
CA ILE A 138 -13.14 2.22 -2.47
C ILE A 138 -11.98 3.20 -2.35
N SER A 139 -11.44 3.61 -3.48
CA SER A 139 -10.43 4.64 -3.56
C SER A 139 -11.02 5.85 -4.30
N THR A 140 -11.23 6.95 -3.58
CA THR A 140 -11.73 8.20 -4.15
C THR A 140 -10.57 9.13 -4.54
N GLY A 141 -10.28 9.23 -5.83
CA GLY A 141 -9.29 10.16 -6.38
C GLY A 141 -9.92 11.54 -6.65
N ASN A 142 -9.48 12.59 -5.94
CA ASN A 142 -9.99 13.94 -6.19
C ASN A 142 -9.54 14.47 -7.55
N SER A 143 -10.50 14.92 -8.36
CA SER A 143 -10.26 15.85 -9.46
C SER A 143 -10.64 17.25 -9.00
N GLY A 144 -9.66 18.00 -8.51
CA GLY A 144 -9.79 19.43 -8.25
C GLY A 144 -10.11 19.83 -6.81
N GLY A 145 -9.13 19.62 -5.93
CA GLY A 145 -9.17 20.15 -4.56
C GLY A 145 -8.19 19.40 -3.67
N ASN A 146 -6.91 19.76 -3.71
CA ASN A 146 -5.95 19.34 -2.67
C ASN A 146 -6.30 20.07 -1.37
N SER A 147 -7.30 19.59 -0.62
CA SER A 147 -7.21 19.69 0.82
C SER A 147 -6.28 18.55 1.26
N ALA A 148 -4.98 18.71 0.98
CA ALA A 148 -3.98 17.83 1.54
C ALA A 148 -4.15 17.88 3.06
N LEU A 149 -4.46 16.75 3.68
CA LEU A 149 -4.47 16.61 5.14
C LEU A 149 -3.16 17.23 5.64
N GLN A 150 -3.28 18.34 6.35
CA GLN A 150 -2.11 18.96 6.95
C GLN A 150 -1.78 18.14 8.19
N VAL A 151 -0.63 17.50 8.17
CA VAL A 151 -0.15 16.69 9.29
C VAL A 151 0.89 17.48 10.06
N SER A 152 0.88 17.38 11.38
CA SER A 152 1.90 17.94 12.27
C SER A 152 3.16 17.07 12.29
N GLU A 153 2.99 15.75 12.21
CA GLU A 153 4.06 14.75 12.18
C GLU A 153 3.69 13.62 11.21
N ALA A 154 4.68 13.03 10.57
CA ALA A 154 4.51 11.86 9.71
C ALA A 154 5.43 10.72 10.12
N PHE A 155 4.95 9.50 9.93
CA PHE A 155 5.67 8.28 10.24
C PHE A 155 5.49 7.25 9.11
N SER A 156 6.41 6.32 9.02
CA SER A 156 6.30 5.17 8.11
C SER A 156 7.00 3.95 8.67
N ALA A 157 6.42 2.79 8.39
CA ALA A 157 7.07 1.49 8.61
C ALA A 157 8.09 1.12 7.51
N GLY A 158 8.35 2.03 6.56
CA GLY A 158 9.13 1.72 5.37
C GLY A 158 8.47 0.63 4.54
N ARG A 159 9.29 -0.18 3.85
CA ARG A 159 8.83 -1.39 3.18
C ARG A 159 8.73 -2.53 4.19
N LEU A 160 7.54 -3.07 4.39
CA LEU A 160 7.32 -4.30 5.15
C LEU A 160 7.79 -5.50 4.32
N SER A 161 8.44 -6.47 4.96
CA SER A 161 8.88 -7.72 4.31
C SER A 161 8.92 -8.89 5.29
N GLY A 162 8.85 -10.12 4.77
CA GLY A 162 8.97 -11.33 5.59
C GLY A 162 10.35 -11.50 6.22
N THR A 163 11.40 -10.95 5.61
CA THR A 163 12.77 -10.95 6.19
C THR A 163 12.89 -10.15 7.50
N GLN A 164 11.94 -9.23 7.74
CA GLN A 164 11.88 -8.44 8.96
C GLN A 164 11.05 -9.12 10.05
N GLU A 165 10.34 -10.21 9.74
CA GLU A 165 9.59 -10.98 10.74
C GLU A 165 10.48 -11.53 11.85
N ARG A 166 9.88 -11.66 13.03
CA ARG A 166 10.55 -12.17 14.22
C ARG A 166 9.64 -13.18 14.94
N PRO A 167 10.19 -14.16 15.68
CA PRO A 167 11.63 -14.42 15.83
C PRO A 167 12.29 -14.94 14.55
N ASP A 168 11.51 -15.56 13.67
CA ASP A 168 11.98 -16.20 12.46
C ASP A 168 11.51 -15.42 11.22
N PRO A 169 12.41 -15.14 10.27
CA PRO A 169 12.04 -14.60 8.96
C PRO A 169 11.06 -15.51 8.20
N VAL A 170 10.17 -14.89 7.42
CA VAL A 170 9.23 -15.58 6.51
C VAL A 170 9.70 -15.41 5.07
N GLU A 171 9.81 -16.52 4.34
CA GLU A 171 10.07 -16.52 2.89
C GLU A 171 8.78 -16.24 2.14
N THR A 172 8.64 -15.04 1.60
CA THR A 172 7.42 -14.58 0.92
C THR A 172 7.73 -13.54 -0.14
N ALA A 173 6.90 -13.51 -1.19
CA ALA A 173 6.91 -12.42 -2.17
C ALA A 173 6.17 -11.17 -1.65
N ALA A 174 5.36 -11.33 -0.59
CA ALA A 174 4.55 -10.26 -0.05
C ALA A 174 5.40 -9.07 0.40
N ALA A 175 4.85 -7.88 0.19
CA ALA A 175 5.44 -6.61 0.62
C ALA A 175 4.36 -5.66 1.11
N GLY A 176 4.74 -4.69 1.92
CA GLY A 176 3.78 -3.69 2.38
C GLY A 176 4.42 -2.34 2.64
N ALA A 177 3.60 -1.33 2.87
CA ALA A 177 4.01 -0.01 3.31
C ALA A 177 2.94 0.58 4.20
N THR A 178 3.35 1.35 5.20
CA THR A 178 2.42 2.11 6.01
C THR A 178 2.82 3.57 6.03
N LEU A 179 1.82 4.43 5.84
CA LEU A 179 1.89 5.87 6.02
C LEU A 179 1.07 6.21 7.24
N LEU A 180 1.64 6.97 8.18
CA LEU A 180 0.90 7.53 9.30
C LEU A 180 1.12 9.04 9.35
N GLY A 181 0.08 9.80 9.66
CA GLY A 181 0.12 11.24 9.72
C GLY A 181 -0.75 11.74 10.87
N LEU A 182 -0.12 12.41 11.84
CA LEU A 182 -0.82 13.05 12.95
C LEU A 182 -1.45 14.34 12.45
N ASP A 183 -2.73 14.56 12.72
CA ASP A 183 -3.39 15.83 12.39
C ASP A 183 -2.74 17.04 13.10
N GLN A 184 -3.13 18.26 12.72
CA GLN A 184 -2.56 19.48 13.31
C GLN A 184 -2.91 19.64 14.80
N ASP A 185 -4.05 19.09 15.22
CA ASP A 185 -4.57 19.24 16.58
C ASP A 185 -3.99 18.19 17.54
N GLY A 186 -3.31 17.15 17.00
CA GLY A 186 -2.73 16.06 17.77
C GLY A 186 -3.75 15.04 18.28
N THR A 187 -4.95 15.01 17.69
CA THR A 187 -6.10 14.23 18.15
C THR A 187 -6.32 12.95 17.37
N GLU A 188 -5.91 12.91 16.10
CA GLU A 188 -6.10 11.76 15.23
C GLU A 188 -4.81 11.40 14.49
N LEU A 189 -4.41 10.13 14.59
CA LEU A 189 -3.34 9.57 13.77
C LEU A 189 -3.96 8.87 12.55
N HIS A 190 -3.96 9.55 11.41
CA HIS A 190 -4.45 8.99 10.15
C HIS A 190 -3.45 7.99 9.60
N TYR A 191 -3.93 6.89 9.01
CA TYR A 191 -3.07 5.89 8.41
C TYR A 191 -3.55 5.38 7.06
N SER A 192 -2.62 4.85 6.29
CA SER A 192 -2.87 4.03 5.10
C SER A 192 -1.91 2.85 5.07
N LEU A 193 -2.45 1.65 4.91
CA LEU A 193 -1.73 0.39 4.76
C LEU A 193 -1.86 -0.11 3.32
N LEU A 194 -0.73 -0.18 2.62
CA LEU A 194 -0.62 -0.78 1.29
C LEU A 194 0.05 -2.14 1.42
N VAL A 195 -0.45 -3.11 0.67
CA VAL A 195 0.08 -4.47 0.62
C VAL A 195 0.15 -4.92 -0.84
N ALA A 196 1.18 -5.68 -1.19
CA ALA A 196 1.41 -6.22 -2.52
C ALA A 196 1.75 -7.70 -2.43
N ASP A 197 1.24 -8.48 -3.40
CA ASP A 197 1.50 -9.91 -3.61
C ASP A 197 1.32 -10.75 -2.34
N ILE A 198 0.33 -10.42 -1.51
CA ILE A 198 -0.02 -11.18 -0.31
C ILE A 198 -1.11 -12.20 -0.61
N ASP A 199 -1.07 -13.33 0.10
CA ASP A 199 -2.11 -14.34 0.04
C ASP A 199 -2.83 -14.47 1.38
N ALA A 200 -4.15 -14.45 1.35
CA ALA A 200 -5.03 -14.66 2.49
C ALA A 200 -4.67 -13.82 3.74
N ALA A 201 -4.50 -12.50 3.61
CA ALA A 201 -4.27 -11.62 4.75
C ALA A 201 -5.52 -11.51 5.63
N THR A 202 -5.38 -11.68 6.94
CA THR A 202 -6.50 -11.77 7.88
C THR A 202 -6.61 -10.57 8.82
N GLN A 203 -5.48 -9.92 9.13
CA GLN A 203 -5.42 -8.78 10.06
C GLN A 203 -4.09 -8.05 9.92
N ALA A 204 -4.04 -6.78 10.37
CA ALA A 204 -2.81 -6.02 10.48
C ALA A 204 -2.86 -5.09 11.70
N HIS A 205 -1.71 -4.86 12.33
CA HIS A 205 -1.62 -4.10 13.57
C HIS A 205 -0.39 -3.19 13.64
N ILE A 206 -0.46 -2.21 14.52
CA ILE A 206 0.71 -1.62 15.17
C ILE A 206 1.01 -2.41 16.44
N HIS A 207 2.27 -2.80 16.63
CA HIS A 207 2.78 -3.48 17.81
C HIS A 207 3.81 -2.61 18.54
N LEU A 208 4.02 -2.89 19.83
CA LEU A 208 5.17 -2.36 20.58
C LEU A 208 6.35 -3.34 20.49
N GLY A 209 7.53 -2.83 20.16
CA GLY A 209 8.77 -3.60 20.10
C GLY A 209 9.84 -2.93 19.25
N ALA A 210 11.11 -3.12 19.63
CA ALA A 210 12.25 -2.79 18.79
C ALA A 210 12.35 -3.76 17.59
N ALA A 211 13.20 -3.45 16.60
CA ALA A 211 13.31 -4.19 15.34
C ALA A 211 13.65 -5.69 15.48
N ASP A 212 14.21 -6.10 16.61
CA ASP A 212 14.59 -7.47 16.96
C ASP A 212 13.67 -8.12 18.01
N GLU A 213 12.66 -7.39 18.49
CA GLU A 213 11.76 -7.85 19.54
C GLU A 213 10.32 -7.98 19.01
N ASN A 214 9.63 -9.04 19.45
CA ASN A 214 8.18 -9.15 19.30
C ASN A 214 7.48 -8.57 20.51
N GLY A 215 6.34 -7.93 20.28
CA GLY A 215 5.49 -7.49 21.38
C GLY A 215 4.02 -7.41 21.02
N PRO A 216 3.19 -6.95 21.96
CA PRO A 216 1.74 -7.00 21.84
C PRO A 216 1.21 -5.96 20.83
N PRO A 217 0.09 -6.26 20.14
CA PRO A 217 -0.61 -5.28 19.32
C PRO A 217 -1.22 -4.19 20.20
N VAL A 218 -1.22 -2.97 19.69
CA VAL A 218 -1.74 -1.76 20.37
C VAL A 218 -2.72 -0.95 19.54
N ALA A 219 -2.80 -1.19 18.24
CA ALA A 219 -3.84 -0.65 17.37
C ALA A 219 -4.06 -1.58 16.17
N PHE A 220 -5.31 -1.72 15.75
CA PHE A 220 -5.66 -2.44 14.51
C PHE A 220 -5.58 -1.50 13.32
N LEU A 221 -5.13 -2.04 12.18
CA LEU A 221 -5.11 -1.35 10.88
C LEU A 221 -6.02 -2.04 9.87
N PHE A 222 -6.26 -3.33 10.04
CA PHE A 222 -7.06 -4.21 9.18
C PHE A 222 -7.52 -5.44 9.98
N GLY A 223 -8.72 -5.96 9.70
CA GLY A 223 -9.29 -7.13 10.37
C GLY A 223 -10.82 -7.17 10.29
N ALA A 224 -11.43 -8.16 10.96
CA ALA A 224 -12.87 -8.23 11.15
C ALA A 224 -13.36 -7.10 12.06
N GLN A 225 -14.52 -6.53 11.72
CA GLN A 225 -15.15 -5.45 12.46
C GLN A 225 -16.57 -5.86 12.87
N ASP A 226 -17.04 -5.36 14.02
CA ASP A 226 -18.44 -5.46 14.41
C ASP A 226 -19.32 -4.44 13.66
N GLU A 227 -20.62 -4.43 13.98
CA GLU A 227 -21.61 -3.51 13.40
C GLU A 227 -21.33 -2.03 13.71
N GLN A 228 -20.47 -1.74 14.68
CA GLN A 228 -20.06 -0.40 15.08
C GLN A 228 -18.70 -0.02 14.48
N GLY A 229 -18.11 -0.87 13.64
CA GLY A 229 -16.82 -0.64 13.00
C GLY A 229 -15.62 -0.94 13.89
N ALA A 230 -15.82 -1.41 15.12
CA ALA A 230 -14.72 -1.75 16.01
C ALA A 230 -14.09 -3.07 15.57
N PHE A 231 -12.75 -3.10 15.51
CA PHE A 231 -12.04 -4.32 15.17
C PHE A 231 -12.21 -5.37 16.27
N THR A 232 -12.67 -6.56 15.89
CA THR A 232 -12.97 -7.66 16.81
C THR A 232 -12.03 -8.85 16.67
N GLY A 233 -11.23 -8.91 15.60
CA GLY A 233 -10.26 -9.98 15.40
C GLY A 233 -9.85 -10.17 13.93
N PRO A 234 -9.28 -11.34 13.59
CA PRO A 234 -8.96 -11.68 12.21
C PRO A 234 -10.22 -11.89 11.38
N LEU A 235 -10.12 -11.68 10.06
CA LEU A 235 -11.12 -12.15 9.12
C LEU A 235 -11.23 -13.68 9.14
N ASP A 236 -12.45 -14.20 9.01
CA ASP A 236 -12.71 -15.65 8.87
C ASP A 236 -12.11 -16.25 7.60
N SER A 237 -11.89 -15.41 6.59
CA SER A 237 -11.24 -15.77 5.33
C SER A 237 -10.37 -14.61 4.90
N GLY A 238 -9.10 -14.88 4.64
CA GLY A 238 -8.13 -13.87 4.30
C GLY A 238 -8.37 -13.26 2.91
N ILE A 239 -7.84 -12.05 2.71
CA ILE A 239 -7.88 -11.34 1.43
C ILE A 239 -6.51 -11.46 0.75
N SER A 240 -6.52 -11.96 -0.48
CA SER A 240 -5.32 -12.06 -1.32
C SER A 240 -5.25 -10.90 -2.32
N GLY A 241 -4.04 -10.50 -2.69
CA GLY A 241 -3.79 -9.58 -3.79
C GLY A 241 -2.95 -8.37 -3.40
N THR A 242 -3.14 -7.31 -4.16
CA THR A 242 -2.33 -6.10 -4.10
C THR A 242 -3.25 -4.88 -4.03
N GLY A 243 -3.00 -3.96 -3.10
CA GLY A 243 -3.78 -2.73 -2.98
C GLY A 243 -3.68 -2.06 -1.61
N VAL A 244 -4.64 -1.19 -1.33
CA VAL A 244 -4.82 -0.58 -0.01
C VAL A 244 -5.68 -1.54 0.82
N PHE A 245 -5.10 -2.07 1.90
CA PHE A 245 -5.77 -3.02 2.80
C PHE A 245 -6.46 -2.31 3.96
N GLY A 246 -5.95 -1.16 4.39
CA GLY A 246 -6.56 -0.38 5.47
C GLY A 246 -6.31 1.11 5.32
N ARG A 247 -7.30 1.93 5.67
CA ARG A 247 -7.17 3.37 5.83
C ARG A 247 -8.17 3.81 6.89
N GLY A 248 -7.74 4.70 7.77
CA GLY A 248 -8.56 5.15 8.90
C GLY A 248 -7.85 6.21 9.73
N SER A 249 -8.44 6.54 10.87
CA SER A 249 -7.78 7.29 11.95
C SER A 249 -7.72 6.44 13.22
N ILE A 250 -6.69 6.68 14.02
CA ILE A 250 -6.48 6.08 15.33
C ILE A 250 -6.62 7.20 16.36
N THR A 251 -7.59 7.07 17.25
CA THR A 251 -7.77 7.86 18.47
C THR A 251 -7.42 7.03 19.71
N ASP A 252 -7.56 7.63 20.89
CA ASP A 252 -7.47 6.92 22.18
C ASP A 252 -8.46 5.75 22.29
N GLU A 253 -9.67 5.89 21.74
CA GLU A 253 -10.70 4.83 21.72
C GLU A 253 -10.28 3.59 20.90
N ASN A 254 -9.34 3.74 19.95
CA ASN A 254 -8.87 2.65 19.12
C ASN A 254 -7.67 1.90 19.73
N LEU A 255 -7.11 2.38 20.84
CA LEU A 255 -5.97 1.74 21.47
C LEU A 255 -6.39 0.46 22.19
N VAL A 256 -5.60 -0.60 21.99
CA VAL A 256 -5.82 -1.92 22.55
C VAL A 256 -4.58 -2.42 23.31
N GLY A 257 -4.72 -3.59 23.95
CA GLY A 257 -3.60 -4.23 24.63
C GLY A 257 -3.03 -3.35 25.75
N PRO A 258 -1.69 -3.22 25.88
CA PRO A 258 -1.07 -2.41 26.92
C PRO A 258 -1.36 -0.91 26.86
N LEU A 259 -1.92 -0.40 25.75
CA LEU A 259 -2.30 1.01 25.61
C LEU A 259 -3.82 1.23 25.70
N ALA A 260 -4.60 0.19 26.01
CA ALA A 260 -6.05 0.32 26.12
C ALA A 260 -6.45 1.31 27.22
N GLY A 261 -7.21 2.34 26.86
CA GLY A 261 -7.66 3.41 27.77
C GLY A 261 -6.60 4.48 28.07
N GLU A 262 -5.42 4.41 27.46
CA GLU A 262 -4.42 5.47 27.49
C GLU A 262 -4.74 6.54 26.43
N SER A 263 -4.13 7.72 26.55
CA SER A 263 -4.21 8.76 25.51
C SER A 263 -3.40 8.38 24.27
N LEU A 264 -3.79 8.88 23.10
CA LEU A 264 -3.04 8.74 21.83
C LEU A 264 -1.56 9.11 21.95
N ASP A 265 -1.21 10.08 22.80
CA ASP A 265 0.18 10.47 23.11
C ASP A 265 1.08 9.30 23.56
N ALA A 266 0.50 8.28 24.21
CA ALA A 266 1.22 7.09 24.62
C ALA A 266 1.71 6.29 23.42
N LEU A 267 0.88 6.16 22.37
CA LEU A 267 1.28 5.54 21.10
C LEU A 267 2.29 6.43 20.36
N LEU A 268 2.02 7.73 20.24
CA LEU A 268 2.89 8.67 19.54
C LEU A 268 4.32 8.69 20.11
N SER A 269 4.47 8.59 21.42
CA SER A 269 5.78 8.48 22.07
C SER A 269 6.55 7.25 21.58
N ARG A 270 5.87 6.11 21.39
CA ARG A 270 6.49 4.88 20.87
C ARG A 270 6.88 4.99 19.40
N LEU A 271 6.07 5.68 18.60
CA LEU A 271 6.38 5.96 17.19
C LEU A 271 7.61 6.86 17.07
N ARG A 272 7.69 7.93 17.87
CA ARG A 272 8.82 8.86 17.92
C ARG A 272 10.11 8.18 18.40
N ASP A 273 10.00 7.29 19.38
CA ASP A 273 11.13 6.51 19.89
C ASP A 273 11.55 5.37 18.95
N GLY A 274 10.79 5.10 17.87
CA GLY A 274 11.06 4.00 16.95
C GLY A 274 10.89 2.62 17.60
N THR A 275 10.06 2.51 18.64
CA THR A 275 9.81 1.28 19.41
C THR A 275 8.45 0.66 19.10
N ALA A 276 7.95 0.89 17.88
CA ALA A 276 6.74 0.30 17.35
C ALA A 276 6.94 -0.18 15.92
N TYR A 277 6.22 -1.21 15.51
CA TYR A 277 6.29 -1.78 14.17
C TYR A 277 4.89 -2.09 13.64
N VAL A 278 4.76 -2.16 12.32
CA VAL A 278 3.57 -2.68 11.66
C VAL A 278 3.81 -4.13 11.28
N ASN A 279 2.77 -4.94 11.45
CA ASN A 279 2.75 -6.33 11.01
C ASN A 279 1.45 -6.62 10.24
N VAL A 280 1.54 -7.44 9.19
CA VAL A 280 0.38 -7.99 8.47
C VAL A 280 0.41 -9.51 8.60
N HIS A 281 -0.72 -10.11 8.97
CA HIS A 281 -0.86 -11.54 9.21
C HIS A 281 -1.67 -12.20 8.10
N THR A 282 -1.35 -13.45 7.81
CA THR A 282 -2.08 -14.28 6.85
C THR A 282 -2.61 -15.55 7.52
N GLU A 283 -3.48 -16.29 6.85
CA GLU A 283 -3.89 -17.62 7.31
C GLU A 283 -2.70 -18.58 7.45
N GLN A 284 -1.73 -18.49 6.53
CA GLN A 284 -0.54 -19.35 6.50
C GLN A 284 0.49 -18.94 7.56
N ASN A 285 0.60 -17.65 7.85
CA ASN A 285 1.52 -17.08 8.82
C ASN A 285 0.76 -16.22 9.85
N PRO A 286 0.01 -16.84 10.78
CA PRO A 286 -0.83 -16.13 11.74
C PRO A 286 -0.03 -15.32 12.77
N ALA A 287 1.26 -15.64 12.97
CA ALA A 287 2.16 -14.86 13.82
C ALA A 287 2.64 -13.57 13.12
N GLY A 288 2.57 -13.51 11.79
CA GLY A 288 3.03 -12.40 10.95
C GLY A 288 3.63 -12.91 9.65
N GLU A 289 3.25 -12.30 8.53
CA GLU A 289 3.79 -12.58 7.18
C GLU A 289 4.82 -11.52 6.78
N ILE A 290 4.52 -10.24 7.02
CA ILE A 290 5.39 -9.11 6.70
C ILE A 290 5.41 -8.06 7.81
N ARG A 291 6.61 -7.58 8.13
CA ARG A 291 6.87 -6.61 9.21
C ARG A 291 7.68 -5.43 8.72
N GLY A 292 7.48 -4.26 9.34
CA GLY A 292 8.29 -3.06 9.14
C GLY A 292 8.35 -2.19 10.39
N GLN A 293 9.54 -1.74 10.77
CA GLN A 293 9.72 -0.86 11.93
C GLN A 293 9.26 0.56 11.62
N ILE A 294 8.44 1.15 12.48
CA ILE A 294 7.95 2.51 12.30
C ILE A 294 9.05 3.51 12.67
N GLN A 295 9.26 4.49 11.81
CA GLN A 295 10.17 5.61 12.00
C GLN A 295 9.45 6.93 11.68
N SER A 296 9.95 8.03 12.25
CA SER A 296 9.53 9.38 11.86
C SER A 296 10.01 9.70 10.44
N ALA A 297 9.24 10.50 9.70
CA ALA A 297 9.56 10.91 8.34
C ALA A 297 9.11 12.36 8.09
N ASP A 298 9.90 13.13 7.33
CA ASP A 298 9.50 14.48 6.86
C ASP A 298 8.64 14.40 5.60
N SER A 299 8.82 13.33 4.81
CA SER A 299 8.02 13.02 3.64
C SER A 299 8.04 11.52 3.39
N VAL A 300 6.97 10.97 2.84
CA VAL A 300 6.97 9.58 2.41
C VAL A 300 6.27 9.49 1.06
N ARG A 301 6.91 8.81 0.11
CA ARG A 301 6.33 8.43 -1.16
C ARG A 301 6.22 6.93 -1.21
N VAL A 302 5.02 6.46 -1.46
CA VAL A 302 4.74 5.06 -1.74
C VAL A 302 4.25 4.98 -3.17
N ALA A 303 4.94 4.21 -3.99
CA ALA A 303 4.51 3.91 -5.35
C ALA A 303 4.28 2.41 -5.47
N LEU A 304 3.05 2.05 -5.82
CA LEU A 304 2.69 0.69 -6.20
C LEU A 304 2.74 0.58 -7.72
N ARG A 305 3.53 -0.35 -8.25
CA ARG A 305 3.75 -0.55 -9.68
C ARG A 305 3.47 -1.99 -10.04
N GLU A 306 2.47 -2.20 -10.89
CA GLU A 306 2.20 -3.50 -11.49
C GLU A 306 2.97 -3.62 -12.80
N GLN A 307 3.81 -4.64 -12.91
CA GLN A 307 4.55 -4.98 -14.12
C GLN A 307 4.04 -6.31 -14.66
N VAL A 308 3.79 -6.38 -15.97
CA VAL A 308 3.39 -7.61 -16.66
C VAL A 308 4.49 -8.02 -17.62
N ASP A 309 5.18 -9.10 -17.29
CA ASP A 309 6.19 -9.73 -18.14
C ASP A 309 5.54 -10.81 -18.99
N ALA A 310 5.46 -10.58 -20.29
CA ALA A 310 4.93 -11.55 -21.24
C ALA A 310 6.08 -12.11 -22.10
N SER A 311 6.23 -13.44 -22.11
CA SER A 311 7.20 -14.12 -22.96
C SER A 311 6.52 -15.17 -23.84
N LEU A 312 6.89 -15.19 -25.12
CA LEU A 312 6.33 -16.11 -26.11
C LEU A 312 7.47 -16.95 -26.69
N SER A 313 7.31 -18.27 -26.69
CA SER A 313 8.26 -19.17 -27.34
C SER A 313 7.59 -20.25 -28.18
N THR A 314 8.17 -20.52 -29.35
CA THR A 314 7.70 -21.54 -30.28
C THR A 314 7.82 -22.92 -29.64
N GLY A 315 6.70 -23.58 -29.36
CA GLY A 315 6.65 -24.90 -28.73
C GLY A 315 6.42 -24.91 -27.22
N GLN A 316 6.53 -23.77 -26.51
CA GLN A 316 6.14 -23.68 -25.08
C GLN A 316 4.98 -22.72 -24.79
N GLY A 317 4.52 -21.97 -25.79
CA GLY A 317 3.33 -21.12 -25.68
C GLY A 317 3.64 -19.72 -25.15
N LEU A 318 2.58 -19.02 -24.74
CA LEU A 318 2.64 -17.70 -24.11
C LEU A 318 2.66 -17.87 -22.59
N THR A 319 3.60 -17.22 -21.94
CA THR A 319 3.66 -17.08 -20.49
C THR A 319 3.50 -15.61 -20.14
N THR A 320 2.69 -15.32 -19.13
CA THR A 320 2.51 -13.97 -18.59
C THR A 320 2.71 -14.05 -17.08
N THR A 321 3.61 -13.23 -16.56
CA THR A 321 3.85 -13.08 -15.12
C THR A 321 3.55 -11.65 -14.75
N THR A 322 2.64 -11.45 -13.80
CA THR A 322 2.39 -10.15 -13.21
C THR A 322 3.16 -10.06 -11.90
N GLN A 323 3.85 -8.94 -11.67
CA GLN A 323 4.56 -8.65 -10.42
C GLN A 323 4.09 -7.28 -9.91
N ALA A 324 3.80 -7.17 -8.62
CA ALA A 324 3.57 -5.89 -7.98
C ALA A 324 4.79 -5.46 -7.17
N THR A 325 5.40 -4.36 -7.57
CA THR A 325 6.50 -3.75 -6.83
C THR A 325 5.99 -2.58 -6.00
N LEU A 326 6.46 -2.51 -4.75
CA LEU A 326 6.14 -1.44 -3.82
C LEU A 326 7.42 -0.68 -3.48
N ASP A 327 7.51 0.54 -4.00
CA ASP A 327 8.63 1.44 -3.77
C ASP A 327 8.25 2.41 -2.65
N VAL A 328 8.95 2.32 -1.52
CA VAL A 328 8.79 3.24 -0.39
C VAL A 328 10.04 4.10 -0.26
N SER A 329 9.87 5.41 -0.36
CA SER A 329 10.94 6.37 -0.07
C SER A 329 10.45 7.34 1.00
N ALA A 330 11.09 7.31 2.17
CA ALA A 330 10.81 8.21 3.27
C ALA A 330 11.97 9.20 3.39
N GLY A 331 11.71 10.48 3.16
CA GLY A 331 12.69 11.53 3.36
C GLY A 331 12.68 12.02 4.81
N GLY A 332 13.78 11.79 5.52
CA GLY A 332 14.51 12.88 6.18
C GLY A 332 15.73 13.16 5.31
N GLN A 333 15.80 14.33 4.67
CA GLN A 333 16.72 14.63 3.54
C GLN A 333 17.05 13.41 2.64
N GLN A 334 16.06 12.88 1.93
CA GLN A 334 16.28 12.15 0.69
C GLN A 334 15.94 13.08 -0.47
N ALA A 335 16.97 13.56 -1.18
CA ALA A 335 16.78 14.21 -2.46
C ALA A 335 16.13 13.22 -3.45
N ALA A 336 15.34 13.77 -4.37
CA ALA A 336 14.67 13.06 -5.47
C ALA A 336 15.60 12.05 -6.18
N PRO A 337 15.05 11.00 -6.84
CA PRO A 337 15.84 10.07 -7.63
C PRO A 337 16.51 10.83 -8.78
N ASN A 338 17.74 11.27 -8.56
CA ASN A 338 18.64 11.61 -9.63
C ASN A 338 19.43 10.34 -9.92
N ALA A 339 19.34 9.89 -11.17
CA ALA A 339 20.14 8.83 -11.74
C ALA A 339 21.60 8.92 -11.24
N GLY A 340 22.16 7.76 -10.85
CA GLY A 340 23.44 7.61 -10.16
C GLY A 340 24.47 8.67 -10.56
N GLN A 341 24.86 9.50 -9.58
CA GLN A 341 25.88 10.50 -9.79
C GLN A 341 27.25 9.85 -9.78
N SER A 342 28.11 10.24 -10.73
CA SER A 342 29.48 9.76 -10.84
C SER A 342 30.44 10.80 -10.28
N GLY A 343 31.19 10.43 -9.22
CA GLY A 343 32.40 11.15 -8.81
C GLY A 343 33.61 10.81 -9.69
N SER A 344 34.78 11.38 -9.40
CA SER A 344 36.03 11.04 -10.09
C SER A 344 36.39 9.57 -9.84
N ARG A 345 36.50 8.79 -10.91
CA ARG A 345 36.80 7.35 -10.88
C ARG A 345 38.26 7.10 -11.24
N SER A 346 38.94 6.26 -10.46
CA SER A 346 40.21 5.65 -10.84
C SER A 346 40.20 4.20 -10.38
N GLY A 347 40.33 3.25 -11.32
CA GLY A 347 40.43 1.82 -11.00
C GLY A 347 39.65 0.89 -11.94
N ALA A 348 39.68 -0.41 -11.63
CA ALA A 348 39.00 -1.47 -12.36
C ALA A 348 37.59 -1.79 -11.79
N ILE A 349 37.28 -1.30 -10.60
CA ILE A 349 35.95 -1.39 -9.98
C ILE A 349 35.24 -0.06 -10.16
N ASP A 350 34.07 -0.09 -10.80
CA ASP A 350 33.17 1.05 -10.88
C ASP A 350 32.40 1.19 -9.56
N ILE A 351 32.38 2.40 -9.00
CA ILE A 351 31.66 2.71 -7.77
C ILE A 351 30.64 3.81 -8.07
N SER A 352 29.36 3.50 -7.88
CA SER A 352 28.28 4.47 -7.84
C SER A 352 27.80 4.66 -6.41
N TYR A 353 27.03 5.72 -6.18
CA TYR A 353 26.42 5.97 -4.88
C TYR A 353 25.02 6.54 -5.04
N GLU A 354 24.18 6.29 -4.04
CA GLU A 354 22.82 6.80 -3.94
C GLU A 354 22.65 7.62 -2.66
N GLY A 355 22.03 8.80 -2.80
CA GLY A 355 21.80 9.74 -1.71
C GLY A 355 22.61 11.03 -1.85
N THR A 356 22.37 11.99 -0.94
CA THR A 356 23.08 13.27 -0.93
C THR A 356 24.31 13.19 -0.04
N VAL A 357 25.49 13.39 -0.60
CA VAL A 357 26.74 13.47 0.17
C VAL A 357 26.70 14.71 1.05
N GLY A 358 26.70 14.49 2.38
CA GLY A 358 26.64 15.55 3.38
C GLY A 358 27.11 15.04 4.74
N PRO A 359 27.55 15.93 5.66
CA PRO A 359 28.16 15.51 6.92
C PRO A 359 27.24 14.61 7.74
N GLY A 360 27.69 13.40 8.09
CA GLY A 360 26.93 12.43 8.88
C GLY A 360 25.91 11.60 8.10
N ASN A 361 25.73 11.87 6.81
CA ASN A 361 24.77 11.12 5.99
C ASN A 361 25.22 9.67 5.79
N ARG A 362 24.24 8.78 5.71
CA ARG A 362 24.45 7.38 5.32
C ARG A 362 24.22 7.28 3.82
N ILE A 363 25.24 6.82 3.10
CA ILE A 363 25.23 6.70 1.64
C ILE A 363 25.40 5.23 1.29
N THR A 364 24.54 4.72 0.43
CA THR A 364 24.74 3.39 -0.16
C THR A 364 25.66 3.56 -1.35
N ILE A 365 26.78 2.84 -1.35
CA ILE A 365 27.63 2.68 -2.53
C ILE A 365 27.34 1.33 -3.19
N THR A 366 27.49 1.27 -4.52
CA THR A 366 27.39 0.04 -5.29
C THR A 366 28.67 -0.13 -6.08
N ALA A 367 29.33 -1.28 -5.91
CA ALA A 367 30.56 -1.66 -6.60
C ALA A 367 30.27 -2.67 -7.71
N THR A 368 30.67 -2.36 -8.94
CA THR A 368 30.48 -3.24 -10.10
C THR A 368 31.76 -3.38 -10.93
N ILE A 369 31.84 -4.48 -11.70
CA ILE A 369 32.80 -4.65 -12.80
C ILE A 369 31.98 -5.00 -14.02
N ASP A 370 32.07 -4.19 -15.08
CA ASP A 370 31.27 -4.35 -16.31
C ASP A 370 29.74 -4.45 -16.08
N GLY A 371 29.26 -3.87 -14.98
CA GLY A 371 27.85 -3.90 -14.58
C GLY A 371 27.46 -5.03 -13.61
N ASP A 372 28.35 -6.01 -13.39
CA ASP A 372 28.10 -7.12 -12.47
C ASP A 372 28.52 -6.74 -11.03
N PRO A 373 27.73 -7.10 -10.00
CA PRO A 373 28.05 -6.82 -8.59
C PRO A 373 29.37 -7.42 -8.11
N VAL A 374 30.19 -6.61 -7.42
CA VAL A 374 31.40 -7.10 -6.75
C VAL A 374 31.09 -7.44 -5.30
N THR A 375 30.87 -8.72 -5.02
CA THR A 375 30.48 -9.20 -3.68
C THR A 375 31.69 -9.42 -2.76
N ASN A 376 31.51 -9.26 -1.45
CA ASN A 376 32.54 -9.46 -0.42
C ASN A 376 33.85 -8.71 -0.74
N ALA A 377 33.76 -7.47 -1.22
CA ALA A 377 34.89 -6.58 -1.47
C ALA A 377 35.11 -5.68 -0.26
N ASP A 378 36.36 -5.47 0.14
CA ASP A 378 36.72 -4.64 1.28
C ASP A 378 36.45 -3.17 0.96
N VAL A 379 35.71 -2.48 1.84
CA VAL A 379 35.34 -1.07 1.71
C VAL A 379 36.13 -0.24 2.71
N TYR A 380 36.87 0.75 2.22
CA TYR A 380 37.65 1.69 2.99
C TYR A 380 37.08 3.10 2.85
N VAL A 381 37.02 3.86 3.94
CA VAL A 381 36.56 5.26 3.95
C VAL A 381 37.66 6.14 4.54
N LYS A 382 37.93 7.31 3.93
CA LYS A 382 38.77 8.34 4.58
C LYS A 382 37.96 9.02 5.68
N ASP A 383 38.48 9.02 6.90
CA ASP A 383 37.85 9.71 8.02
C ASP A 383 38.05 11.24 7.94
N GLY A 384 37.52 11.95 8.94
CA GLY A 384 37.61 13.42 9.05
C GLY A 384 39.05 13.97 9.09
N ASN A 385 40.05 13.14 9.39
CA ASN A 385 41.46 13.51 9.44
C ASN A 385 42.22 13.09 8.17
N GLY A 386 41.54 12.44 7.21
CA GLY A 386 42.11 11.97 5.95
C GLY A 386 42.71 10.55 5.99
N ASP A 387 42.60 9.84 7.10
CA ASP A 387 43.13 8.48 7.25
C ASP A 387 42.13 7.44 6.70
N ARG A 388 42.60 6.46 5.92
CA ARG A 388 41.76 5.39 5.38
C ARG A 388 41.56 4.27 6.39
N ARG A 389 40.30 3.92 6.63
CA ARG A 389 39.92 2.82 7.51
C ARG A 389 39.02 1.82 6.81
N LEU A 390 39.29 0.53 7.00
CA LEU A 390 38.38 -0.55 6.61
C LEU A 390 37.09 -0.45 7.45
N VAL A 391 35.96 -0.31 6.77
CA VAL A 391 34.64 -0.13 7.41
C VAL A 391 33.73 -1.35 7.24
N GLY A 392 33.99 -2.21 6.25
CA GLY A 392 33.23 -3.44 6.05
C GLY A 392 33.46 -4.05 4.67
N GLN A 393 32.53 -4.91 4.25
CA GLN A 393 32.58 -5.58 2.96
C GLN A 393 31.25 -5.45 2.24
N THR A 394 31.28 -5.36 0.91
CA THR A 394 30.07 -5.34 0.08
C THR A 394 29.26 -6.63 0.20
N ASP A 395 27.94 -6.51 0.10
CA ASP A 395 27.00 -7.64 0.13
C ASP A 395 26.91 -8.38 -1.22
N GLN A 396 25.88 -9.22 -1.37
CA GLN A 396 25.62 -10.02 -2.57
C GLN A 396 25.22 -9.19 -3.80
N ASP A 397 24.75 -7.96 -3.59
CA ASP A 397 24.36 -7.01 -4.64
C ASP A 397 25.48 -5.99 -4.89
N GLY A 398 26.66 -6.21 -4.29
CA GLY A 398 27.82 -5.33 -4.43
C GLY A 398 27.66 -4.03 -3.66
N GLN A 399 26.72 -3.96 -2.72
CA GLN A 399 26.38 -2.74 -2.01
C GLN A 399 27.02 -2.65 -0.63
N PHE A 400 27.25 -1.42 -0.16
CA PHE A 400 27.66 -1.16 1.21
C PHE A 400 27.22 0.23 1.68
N VAL A 401 26.76 0.34 2.93
CA VAL A 401 26.36 1.62 3.52
C VAL A 401 27.54 2.27 4.24
N VAL A 402 28.00 3.41 3.74
CA VAL A 402 29.05 4.23 4.33
C VAL A 402 28.47 5.44 5.05
N VAL A 403 29.11 5.86 6.14
CA VAL A 403 28.75 7.09 6.86
C VAL A 403 29.74 8.19 6.45
N VAL A 404 29.23 9.27 5.88
CA VAL A 404 30.04 10.44 5.51
C VAL A 404 30.56 11.11 6.78
N PRO A 405 31.86 11.46 6.87
CA PRO A 405 32.42 12.11 8.05
C PRO A 405 31.61 13.34 8.45
N ALA A 406 31.15 13.39 9.70
CA ALA A 406 30.37 14.53 10.23
C ALA A 406 31.24 15.71 10.66
N THR A 407 32.52 15.48 10.94
CA THR A 407 33.46 16.45 11.52
C THR A 407 34.88 16.24 10.97
N GLY A 408 35.73 17.26 11.05
CA GLY A 408 37.12 17.23 10.57
C GLY A 408 37.31 17.91 9.21
N ASP A 409 38.53 17.89 8.69
CA ASP A 409 38.90 18.53 7.41
C ASP A 409 38.20 17.90 6.21
N LYS A 410 37.74 16.66 6.36
CA LYS A 410 36.96 15.91 5.36
C LYS A 410 35.48 15.79 5.68
N ALA A 411 34.97 16.66 6.55
CA ALA A 411 33.55 16.69 6.90
C ALA A 411 32.67 16.93 5.66
N GLY A 412 31.71 16.04 5.43
CA GLY A 412 30.80 16.13 4.29
C GLY A 412 31.40 15.70 2.95
N GLU A 413 32.60 15.13 2.91
CA GLU A 413 33.17 14.54 1.70
C GLU A 413 33.03 13.01 1.71
N LEU A 414 32.54 12.44 0.61
CA LEU A 414 32.51 10.98 0.43
C LEU A 414 33.79 10.53 -0.26
N ASN A 415 34.65 9.84 0.47
CA ASN A 415 35.92 9.32 -0.03
C ASN A 415 35.99 7.82 0.24
N VAL A 416 35.65 7.01 -0.76
CA VAL A 416 35.51 5.55 -0.63
C VAL A 416 36.48 4.84 -1.56
N GLN A 417 37.10 3.78 -1.07
CA GLN A 417 37.86 2.83 -1.87
C GLN A 417 37.29 1.43 -1.67
N VAL A 418 37.06 0.70 -2.76
CA VAL A 418 36.65 -0.71 -2.74
C VAL A 418 37.77 -1.57 -3.29
N ARG A 419 38.09 -2.69 -2.61
CA ARG A 419 39.16 -3.62 -3.01
C ARG A 419 38.67 -5.06 -3.04
N LYS A 420 38.98 -5.77 -4.12
CA LYS A 420 38.77 -7.22 -4.25
C LYS A 420 40.03 -7.87 -4.82
N GLY A 421 40.83 -8.48 -3.95
CA GLY A 421 42.14 -9.02 -4.35
C GLY A 421 43.06 -7.91 -4.85
N GLU A 422 43.53 -8.01 -6.10
CA GLU A 422 44.35 -6.97 -6.75
C GLU A 422 43.52 -5.85 -7.42
N LEU A 423 42.21 -6.03 -7.53
CA LEU A 423 41.32 -5.04 -8.15
C LEU A 423 40.92 -3.98 -7.13
N GLU A 424 40.97 -2.71 -7.54
CA GLU A 424 40.52 -1.59 -6.73
C GLU A 424 39.74 -0.57 -7.54
N GLY A 425 38.89 0.17 -6.85
CA GLY A 425 38.19 1.35 -7.36
C GLY A 425 38.12 2.42 -6.29
N GLU A 426 38.15 3.69 -6.69
CA GLU A 426 38.00 4.83 -5.80
C GLU A 426 36.91 5.78 -6.26
N LEU A 427 36.18 6.32 -5.29
CA LEU A 427 35.16 7.33 -5.45
C LEU A 427 35.46 8.48 -4.51
N GLU A 428 35.66 9.67 -5.07
CA GLU A 428 35.75 10.93 -4.32
C GLU A 428 34.64 11.88 -4.76
N VAL A 429 33.86 12.37 -3.78
CA VAL A 429 32.80 13.34 -3.96
C VAL A 429 32.97 14.43 -2.89
N GLU A 430 33.25 15.65 -3.35
CA GLU A 430 33.40 16.83 -2.50
C GLU A 430 32.06 17.51 -2.26
N ASN A 431 31.93 18.19 -1.11
CA ASN A 431 30.71 18.92 -0.76
C ASN A 431 30.56 20.16 -1.67
N GLY A 432 29.70 20.06 -2.67
CA GLY A 432 29.24 21.19 -3.49
C GLY A 432 29.95 21.40 -4.83
N ARG A 433 29.79 20.46 -5.76
CA ARG A 433 29.65 20.75 -7.20
C ARG A 433 28.99 19.62 -7.99
#